data_AF-A0A090QDJ4-F1
#
_entry.id   AF-A0A090QDJ4-F1
#
_cell.length_a   1.000
_cell.length_b   1.000
_cell.length_c   1.000
_cell.angle_alpha   90.00
_cell.angle_beta   90.00
_cell.angle_gamma   90.00
#
_symmetry.space_group_name_H-M   'P 1'
#
loop_
_entity.id
_entity.type
_entity.pdbx_description
1 polymer ?
#
loop_
_entity_poly.entity_id
_entity_poly.type
_entity_poly.pdbx_seq_one_letter_code
_entity_poly.pdbx_strand_id
1 'polypeptide(L)' 'MKITKTIGKLSRYNLSDYIVTKVNDTDVTDIDDIQTVLRDVVPNETLLIQMKNSKGEIERFRYTVN' A
#
# COMPACT_ATOMS: atom_id res chain seq x y z
N MET A 1 -6.90 -7.93 -0.63
CA MET A 1 -7.39 -6.94 -1.64
C MET A 1 -6.45 -6.89 -2.85
N LYS A 2 -6.97 -6.94 -4.10
CA LYS A 2 -6.16 -6.90 -5.34
C LYS A 2 -6.13 -5.50 -5.94
N ILE A 3 -4.97 -5.03 -6.41
CA ILE A 3 -4.83 -3.71 -7.06
C ILE A 3 -5.33 -3.81 -8.51
N THR A 4 -6.37 -3.05 -8.85
CA THR A 4 -6.97 -3.03 -10.20
C THR A 4 -6.61 -1.79 -11.02
N LYS A 5 -6.13 -0.73 -10.36
CA LYS A 5 -5.70 0.51 -10.99
C LYS A 5 -4.71 1.25 -10.10
N THR A 6 -3.70 1.87 -10.70
CA THR A 6 -2.74 2.74 -10.03
C THR A 6 -2.87 4.18 -10.55
N ILE A 7 -2.60 5.17 -9.70
CA ILE A 7 -2.64 6.60 -10.05
C ILE A 7 -1.32 7.29 -9.64
N GLY A 8 -1.05 8.47 -10.20
CA GLY A 8 0.11 9.28 -9.83
C GLY A 8 1.44 8.57 -10.10
N LYS A 9 2.41 8.67 -9.16
CA LYS A 9 3.74 8.05 -9.29
C LYS A 9 3.71 6.52 -9.35
N LEU A 10 2.59 5.88 -8.98
CA LEU A 10 2.43 4.43 -9.01
C LEU A 10 1.92 3.91 -10.37
N SER A 11 1.47 4.79 -11.28
CA SER A 11 0.97 4.41 -12.62
C SER A 11 2.02 3.74 -13.51
N ARG A 12 3.31 4.00 -13.24
CA ARG A 12 4.44 3.41 -13.96
C ARG A 12 4.74 1.96 -13.57
N TYR A 13 4.13 1.45 -12.51
CA TYR A 13 4.34 0.08 -12.03
C TYR A 13 3.14 -0.80 -12.35
N ASN A 14 3.39 -1.98 -12.91
CA ASN A 14 2.35 -2.99 -13.09
C ASN A 14 2.15 -3.76 -11.76
N LEU A 15 1.23 -3.27 -10.94
CA LEU A 15 0.92 -3.84 -9.62
C LEU A 15 -0.25 -4.83 -9.64
N SER A 16 -0.71 -5.27 -10.81
CA SER A 16 -1.91 -6.12 -10.92
C SER A 16 -1.79 -7.48 -10.22
N ASP A 17 -0.56 -7.95 -10.02
CA ASP A 17 -0.25 -9.20 -9.31
C ASP A 17 0.00 -9.01 -7.81
N TYR A 18 0.01 -7.76 -7.34
CA TYR A 18 0.34 -7.43 -5.96
C TYR A 18 -0.92 -7.24 -5.13
N ILE A 19 -0.83 -7.71 -3.88
CA ILE A 19 -1.76 -7.39 -2.81
C ILE A 19 -1.02 -6.60 -1.73
N VAL A 20 -1.67 -5.59 -1.17
CA VAL A 20 -1.15 -4.90 0.03
C VAL A 20 -1.35 -5.82 1.22
N THR A 21 -0.30 -6.03 2.01
CA THR A 21 -0.34 -6.89 3.20
C THR A 21 -0.03 -6.14 4.49
N LYS A 22 0.58 -4.96 4.40
CA LYS A 22 0.92 -4.13 5.56
C LYS A 22 1.03 -2.66 5.15
N VAL A 23 0.59 -1.75 6.01
CA VAL A 23 0.88 -0.31 5.90
C VAL A 23 1.38 0.17 7.24
N ASN A 24 2.58 0.75 7.27
CA ASN A 24 3.34 1.03 8.49
C ASN A 24 3.46 -0.24 9.35
N ASP A 25 2.92 -0.21 10.57
CA ASP A 25 2.92 -1.32 11.52
C ASP A 25 1.62 -2.15 11.50
N THR A 26 0.63 -1.74 10.71
CA THR A 26 -0.69 -2.38 10.62
C THR A 26 -0.73 -3.42 9.51
N ASP A 27 -0.97 -4.68 9.86
CA ASP A 27 -1.25 -5.74 8.89
C ASP A 27 -2.59 -5.47 8.19
N VAL A 28 -2.61 -5.68 6.88
CA VAL A 28 -3.77 -5.37 6.03
C VAL A 28 -4.39 -6.66 5.53
N THR A 29 -5.62 -6.90 5.94
CA THR A 29 -6.44 -8.03 5.51
C THR A 29 -7.57 -7.58 4.58
N ASP A 30 -8.11 -6.38 4.82
CA ASP A 30 -9.17 -5.77 4.02
C ASP A 30 -8.96 -4.26 3.80
N ILE A 31 -9.98 -3.57 3.28
CA ILE A 31 -9.91 -2.14 2.97
C ILE A 31 -10.09 -1.26 4.22
N ASP A 32 -10.77 -1.74 5.25
CA ASP A 32 -11.07 -0.99 6.46
C ASP A 32 -9.79 -0.79 7.30
N ASP A 33 -8.88 -1.76 7.25
CA ASP A 33 -7.52 -1.64 7.81
C ASP A 33 -6.76 -0.45 7.21
N ILE A 34 -6.81 -0.31 5.88
CA ILE A 34 -6.16 0.81 5.17
C ILE A 34 -6.83 2.13 5.54
N GLN A 35 -8.16 2.19 5.59
CA GLN A 35 -8.88 3.41 5.98
C GLN A 35 -8.56 3.85 7.40
N THR A 36 -8.32 2.90 8.31
CA THR A 36 -7.93 3.20 9.68
C THR A 36 -6.55 3.83 9.73
N VAL A 37 -5.57 3.25 9.02
CA VAL A 37 -4.23 3.85 8.92
C VAL A 37 -4.30 5.26 8.33
N LEU A 38 -5.03 5.44 7.22
CA LEU A 38 -5.12 6.73 6.54
C LEU A 38 -5.87 7.81 7.34
N ARG A 39 -6.73 7.43 8.31
CA ARG A 39 -7.43 8.38 9.17
C ARG A 39 -6.51 9.12 10.13
N ASP A 40 -5.44 8.46 10.57
CA ASP A 40 -4.50 8.99 11.56
C ASP A 40 -3.26 9.63 10.92
N VAL A 41 -3.13 9.56 9.59
CA VAL A 41 -2.00 10.11 8.84
C VAL A 41 -1.98 11.63 8.92
N VAL A 42 -0.85 12.17 9.34
CA VAL A 42 -0.62 13.63 9.33
C VAL A 42 0.02 14.08 8.01
N PRO A 43 -0.17 15.36 7.60
CA PRO A 43 0.49 15.88 6.41
C PRO A 43 2.03 15.73 6.47
N ASN A 44 2.64 15.39 5.34
CA ASN A 44 4.07 15.08 5.17
C ASN A 44 4.54 13.77 5.83
N GLU A 45 3.63 12.96 6.37
CA GLU A 45 3.98 11.63 6.86
C GLU A 45 4.33 10.70 5.70
N THR A 46 5.32 9.84 5.92
CA THR A 46 5.72 8.82 4.95
C THR A 46 5.17 7.46 5.35
N LEU A 47 4.23 6.96 4.56
CA LEU A 47 3.69 5.62 4.68
C LEU A 47 4.67 4.58 4.12
N LEU A 48 4.85 3.48 4.84
CA LEU A 48 5.55 2.29 4.37
C LEU A 48 4.53 1.23 3.97
N ILE A 49 4.34 1.04 2.67
CA ILE A 49 3.38 0.08 2.12
C ILE A 49 4.14 -1.19 1.75
N GLN A 50 3.79 -2.30 2.39
CA GLN A 50 4.27 -3.63 2.02
C GLN A 50 3.26 -4.32 1.11
N MET A 51 3.76 -4.90 0.02
CA MET A 51 2.98 -5.69 -0.90
C MET A 51 3.61 -7.07 -1.13
N LYS A 52 2.78 -8.03 -1.49
CA LYS A 52 3.17 -9.40 -1.82
C LYS A 52 2.63 -9.75 -3.20
N ASN A 53 3.45 -10.34 -4.06
CA ASN A 53 3.00 -10.83 -5.37
C ASN A 53 2.55 -12.30 -5.31
N SER A 54 2.08 -12.85 -6.44
CA SER A 54 1.59 -14.24 -6.51
C SER A 54 2.66 -15.30 -6.24
N LYS A 55 3.94 -14.97 -6.44
CA LYS A 55 5.08 -15.84 -6.10
C LYS A 55 5.45 -15.80 -4.62
N GLY A 56 4.81 -14.89 -3.87
CA GLY A 56 5.05 -14.67 -2.45
C GLY A 56 6.24 -13.77 -2.14
N GLU A 57 6.80 -13.10 -3.15
CA GLU A 57 7.88 -12.13 -2.99
C GLU A 57 7.31 -10.85 -2.36
N ILE A 58 8.07 -10.25 -1.44
CA ILE A 58 7.66 -9.07 -0.68
C ILE A 58 8.40 -7.84 -1.19
N GLU A 59 7.64 -6.78 -1.50
CA GLU A 59 8.17 -5.47 -1.85
C GLU A 59 7.64 -4.40 -0.90
N ARG A 60 8.45 -3.35 -0.70
CA ARG A 60 8.11 -2.23 0.18
C ARG A 60 8.29 -0.90 -0.53
N PHE A 61 7.26 -0.07 -0.45
CA PHE A 61 7.21 1.24 -1.09
C PHE A 61 7.01 2.31 -0.03
N ARG A 62 7.76 3.41 -0.16
CA ARG A 62 7.55 4.61 0.65
C ARG A 62 6.70 5.60 -0.11
N TYR A 63 5.62 6.07 0.50
CA TYR A 63 4.72 7.07 -0.06
C TYR A 63 4.53 8.20 0.94
N THR A 64 5.01 9.40 0.60
CA THR A 64 4.79 10.60 1.41
C THR A 64 3.46 11.22 1.04
N VAL A 65 2.60 11.40 2.04
CA VAL A 65 1.32 12.09 1.89
C VAL A 65 1.60 13.59 1.91
N ASN A 66 1.27 14.27 0.81
CA ASN A 66 1.40 15.72 0.67
C ASN A 66 0.06 16.41 0.91
#